data_AF-A0A2L0AJ87-F1
#
_entry.id   AF-A0A2L0AJ87-F1
#
_cell.length_a   1.000
_cell.length_b   1.000
_cell.length_c   1.000
_cell.angle_alpha   90.00
_cell.angle_beta   90.00
_cell.angle_gamma   90.00
#
_symmetry.space_group_name_H-M   'P 1'
#
loop_
_entity.id
_entity.type
_entity.pdbx_description
1 polymer ?
#
loop_
_entity_poly.entity_id
_entity_poly.type
_entity_poly.pdbx_seq_one_letter_code
_entity_poly.pdbx_strand_id
1 'polypeptide(L)' 'ACVGETLQQREAGTTVEVVAAQTKAIADRVSDWTNVVLAYEPVW' A
#
# COMPACT_ATOMS: atom_id res chain seq x y z
N ALA A 1 2.05 9.27 -0.89
CA ALA A 1 1.90 7.93 -1.50
C ALA A 1 0.70 7.27 -0.85
N CYS A 2 -0.29 6.81 -1.64
CA CYS A 2 -1.47 6.15 -1.11
C CYS A 2 -1.39 4.64 -1.38
N VAL A 3 -1.83 3.85 -0.41
CA VAL A 3 -1.91 2.38 -0.49
C VAL A 3 -3.21 1.92 0.16
N GLY A 4 -3.75 0.80 -0.29
CA GLY A 4 -5.04 0.32 0.17
C GLY A 4 -5.54 -0.86 -0.65
N GLU A 5 -6.36 -1.69 -0.01
CA GLU A 5 -6.98 -2.86 -0.59
C GLU A 5 -8.49 -2.65 -0.82
N THR A 6 -9.05 -3.38 -1.79
CA THR A 6 -10.51 -3.41 -2.04
C THR A 6 -11.24 -4.29 -1.03
N LEU A 7 -12.58 -4.21 -1.02
CA LEU A 7 -13.41 -5.03 -0.11
C LEU A 7 -13.15 -6.52 -0.31
N GLN A 8 -13.04 -6.97 -1.55
CA GLN A 8 -12.77 -8.36 -1.89
C GLN A 8 -11.40 -8.82 -1.37
N GLN A 9 -10.38 -7.96 -1.46
CA GLN A 9 -9.03 -8.26 -0.98
C GLN A 9 -8.99 -8.34 0.55
N ARG A 10 -9.73 -7.46 1.23
CA ARG A 10 -9.91 -7.48 2.69
C ARG A 10 -10.63 -8.74 3.16
N GLU A 11 -11.77 -9.07 2.55
CA GLU A 11 -12.56 -10.26 2.89
C GLU A 11 -11.81 -11.56 2.58
N ALA A 12 -10.91 -11.55 1.60
CA ALA A 12 -9.99 -12.65 1.32
C ALA A 12 -8.80 -12.74 2.30
N GLY A 13 -8.66 -11.78 3.23
CA GLY A 13 -7.55 -11.76 4.20
C GLY A 13 -6.20 -11.34 3.61
N THR A 14 -6.19 -10.72 2.43
CA THR A 14 -4.98 -10.37 1.67
C THR A 14 -4.53 -8.91 1.84
N THR A 15 -5.11 -8.16 2.79
CA THR A 15 -4.77 -6.72 3.03
C THR A 15 -3.27 -6.48 3.10
N VAL A 16 -2.53 -7.26 3.89
CA VAL A 16 -1.08 -7.06 4.07
C VAL A 16 -0.31 -7.37 2.80
N GLU A 17 -0.71 -8.40 2.05
CA GLU A 17 -0.07 -8.75 0.77
C GLU A 17 -0.24 -7.64 -0.26
N VAL A 18 -1.46 -7.11 -0.39
CA VAL A 18 -1.78 -6.02 -1.33
C VAL A 18 -1.02 -4.75 -0.96
N VAL A 19 -1.10 -4.31 0.30
CA VAL A 19 -0.43 -3.09 0.77
C VAL A 19 1.09 -3.24 0.64
N ALA A 20 1.66 -4.40 1.00
CA ALA A 20 3.09 -4.64 0.87
C ALA A 20 3.56 -4.61 -0.60
N ALA A 21 2.80 -5.20 -1.52
CA ALA A 21 3.12 -5.17 -2.95
C ALA A 21 3.09 -3.74 -3.50
N GLN A 22 2.09 -2.93 -3.11
CA GLN A 22 1.98 -1.53 -3.51
C GLN A 22 3.14 -0.70 -2.93
N THR A 23 3.43 -0.82 -1.63
CA THR A 23 4.55 -0.11 -0.99
C THR A 23 5.90 -0.52 -1.59
N LYS A 24 6.08 -1.81 -1.92
CA LYS A 24 7.30 -2.30 -2.58
C LYS A 24 7.50 -1.64 -3.95
N ALA A 25 6.45 -1.54 -4.76
CA ALA A 25 6.54 -0.91 -6.08
C ALA A 25 6.97 0.58 -6.02
N ILE A 26 6.67 1.26 -4.91
CA ILE A 26 7.13 2.62 -4.62
C ILE A 26 8.59 2.59 -4.15
N ALA A 27 8.92 1.73 -3.19
CA ALA A 27 10.27 1.58 -2.65
C ALA A 27 11.32 1.21 -3.72
N ASP A 28 10.93 0.41 -4.71
CA ASP A 28 11.82 0.05 -5.83
C ASP A 28 12.21 1.27 -6.71
N ARG A 29 11.52 2.42 -6.56
CA ARG A 29 11.80 3.67 -7.28
C ARG A 29 12.19 4.85 -6.37
N VAL A 30 12.04 4.71 -5.06
CA VAL A 30 12.25 5.79 -4.09
C VAL A 30 13.20 5.32 -2.99
N SER A 31 14.40 5.90 -2.97
CA SER A 31 15.44 5.61 -1.98
C SER A 31 15.45 6.60 -0.80
N ASP A 32 15.02 7.85 -1.01
CA ASP A 32 14.88 8.86 0.05
C ASP A 32 13.41 9.12 0.37
N TRP A 33 13.04 8.93 1.63
CA TRP A 33 11.68 9.04 2.15
C TRP A 33 11.43 10.32 2.96
N THR A 34 12.43 11.20 3.09
CA THR A 34 12.38 12.41 3.94
C THR A 34 11.16 13.30 3.64
N ASN A 35 10.72 13.35 2.38
CA ASN A 35 9.58 14.15 1.94
C ASN A 35 8.36 13.31 1.50
N VAL A 36 8.31 12.04 1.90
CA VAL A 36 7.22 11.11 1.53
C VAL A 36 6.38 10.78 2.75
N VAL A 37 5.07 11.06 2.66
CA VAL A 37 4.08 10.54 3.60
C VAL A 37 3.33 9.39 2.95
N LEU A 38 3.25 8.26 3.65
CA LEU A 38 2.45 7.11 3.25
C LEU A 38 1.06 7.22 3.90
N ALA A 39 0.01 7.20 3.09
CA ALA A 39 -1.37 7.21 3.52
C ALA A 39 -1.99 5.84 3.23
N TYR A 40 -2.51 5.18 4.27
CA TYR A 40 -3.31 3.97 4.12
C TYR A 40 -4.78 4.37 3.98
N GLU A 41 -5.40 3.93 2.89
CA GLU A 41 -6.79 4.23 2.55
C GLU A 41 -7.57 2.92 2.45
N PRO A 42 -8.52 2.64 3.36
CA PRO A 42 -9.46 1.55 3.15
C PRO A 42 -10.34 1.89 1.95
N VAL A 43 -10.05 1.26 0.79
CA VAL A 43 -10.83 1.48 -0.45
C VAL A 43 -12.17 0.75 -0.40
N TRP A 44 -12.25 -0.27 0.45
CA TRP A 44 -13.44 -1.02 0.79
C TRP A 44 -14.47 -0.19 1.56
#